data_AF-A0A089IB42-F1
#
_entry.id   AF-A0A089IB42-F1
#
_cell.length_a   1.000
_cell.length_b   1.000
_cell.length_c   1.000
_cell.angle_alpha   90.00
_cell.angle_beta   90.00
_cell.angle_gamma   90.00
#
_symmetry.space_group_name_H-M   'P 1'
#
loop_
_entity.id
_entity.type
_entity.pdbx_description
1 polymer ?
#
loop_
_entity_poly.entity_id
_entity_poly.type
_entity_poly.pdbx_seq_one_letter_code
_entity_poly.pdbx_strand_id
1 'polypeptide(L)'
;MIGKRISELGIVQKHSQKVPLTTAFIQQVVETLEEFQIRRVKYVAEELRRDKELVLQWRIIRKAGLRPSFSEAVAQEIRLECINI
;
A
#
# COMPACT_ATOMS: atom_id res chain seq x y z
N MET A 1 -2.44 -1.79 5.67
CA MET A 1 -3.05 -2.93 6.39
C MET A 1 -4.56 -2.97 6.17
N ILE A 2 -5.05 -4.09 5.62
CA ILE A 2 -6.47 -4.35 5.30
C ILE A 2 -7.35 -4.24 6.55
N GLY A 3 -6.86 -4.69 7.71
CA GLY A 3 -7.63 -4.65 8.97
C GLY A 3 -8.08 -3.26 9.43
N LYS A 4 -7.36 -2.19 9.08
CA LYS A 4 -7.83 -0.80 9.36
C LYS A 4 -8.91 -0.32 8.39
N ARG A 5 -8.99 -0.89 7.17
CA ARG A 5 -10.02 -0.52 6.18
C ARG A 5 -11.38 -1.15 6.47
N ILE A 6 -11.40 -2.28 7.18
CA ILE A 6 -12.63 -2.98 7.54
C ILE A 6 -13.22 -2.54 8.90
N SER A 7 -12.59 -1.61 9.63
CA SER A 7 -12.95 -1.23 11.02
C SER A 7 -13.04 -2.40 12.03
N GLU A 8 -12.68 -3.61 11.61
CA GLU A 8 -12.86 -4.87 12.34
C GLU A 8 -11.53 -5.39 12.93
N LEU A 9 -10.45 -4.60 12.88
CA LEU A 9 -9.12 -4.99 13.37
C LEU A 9 -9.19 -5.54 14.81
N GLY A 10 -9.99 -4.90 15.67
CA GLY A 10 -10.17 -5.32 17.05
C GLY A 10 -10.96 -6.61 17.22
N ILE A 11 -11.88 -6.94 16.31
CA ILE A 11 -12.72 -8.14 16.36
C ILE A 11 -11.91 -9.35 15.89
N VAL A 12 -11.22 -9.21 14.76
CA VAL A 12 -10.35 -10.25 14.19
C VAL A 12 -9.20 -10.60 15.15
N GLN A 13 -8.56 -9.59 15.77
CA GLN A 13 -7.49 -9.85 16.73
C GLN A 13 -7.99 -10.47 18.04
N LYS A 14 -9.16 -10.03 18.56
CA LYS A 14 -9.75 -10.59 19.80
C LYS A 14 -10.29 -12.02 19.64
N HIS A 15 -10.70 -12.42 18.43
CA HIS A 15 -11.33 -13.73 18.16
C HIS A 15 -10.45 -14.66 17.32
N SER A 16 -9.15 -14.37 17.22
CA SER A 16 -8.17 -15.14 16.47
C SER A 16 -8.18 -16.65 16.78
N GLN A 17 -8.50 -17.03 18.03
CA GLN A 17 -8.66 -18.43 18.45
C GLN A 17 -9.84 -19.16 17.81
N LYS A 18 -10.88 -18.44 17.34
CA LYS A 18 -12.06 -19.03 16.68
C LYS A 18 -11.89 -19.16 15.15
N VAL A 19 -10.87 -18.52 14.58
CA VAL A 19 -10.59 -18.53 13.13
C VAL A 19 -9.09 -18.67 12.84
N PRO A 20 -8.42 -19.74 13.33
CA PRO A 20 -6.97 -19.87 13.25
C PRO A 20 -6.46 -19.98 11.81
N LEU A 21 -7.20 -20.64 10.90
CA LEU A 21 -6.82 -20.79 9.49
C LEU A 21 -6.91 -19.47 8.72
N THR A 22 -7.97 -18.68 8.95
CA THR A 22 -8.12 -17.35 8.34
C THR A 22 -7.09 -16.38 8.88
N THR A 23 -6.76 -16.45 10.17
CA THR A 23 -5.71 -15.63 10.78
C THR A 23 -4.33 -15.99 10.22
N ALA A 24 -4.02 -17.27 10.06
CA ALA A 24 -2.78 -17.74 9.47
C ALA A 24 -2.64 -17.33 8.00
N PHE A 25 -3.71 -17.43 7.20
CA PHE A 25 -3.71 -16.97 5.81
C PHE A 25 -3.54 -15.44 5.73
N ILE A 26 -4.26 -14.68 6.56
CA ILE A 26 -4.08 -13.23 6.64
C ILE A 26 -2.63 -12.92 7.01
N GLN A 27 -2.04 -13.57 8.02
CA GLN A 27 -0.65 -13.36 8.42
C GLN A 27 0.36 -13.75 7.33
N GLN A 28 0.11 -14.82 6.56
CA GLN A 28 0.94 -15.20 5.41
C GLN A 28 0.84 -14.22 4.24
N VAL A 29 -0.26 -13.48 4.13
CA VAL A 29 -0.55 -12.54 3.05
C VAL A 29 -0.44 -11.07 3.51
N VAL A 30 -0.05 -10.84 4.77
CA VAL A 30 0.12 -9.49 5.33
C VAL A 30 1.42 -8.93 4.79
N GLU A 31 1.28 -8.14 3.71
CA GLU A 31 2.29 -7.18 3.29
C GLU A 31 2.70 -6.32 4.49
N THR A 32 4.00 -6.12 4.65
CA THR A 32 4.55 -5.08 5.51
C THR A 32 4.01 -3.71 5.11
N LEU A 33 4.17 -2.72 6.00
CA LEU A 33 3.76 -1.35 5.67
C LEU A 33 4.48 -0.84 4.41
N GLU A 34 5.76 -1.17 4.28
CA GLU A 34 6.60 -0.80 3.13
C GLU A 34 6.10 -1.46 1.84
N GLU A 35 5.91 -2.79 1.82
CA GLU A 35 5.40 -3.51 0.65
C GLU A 35 4.02 -2.99 0.20
N PHE A 36 3.14 -2.72 1.17
CA PHE A 36 1.85 -2.10 0.90
C PHE A 36 2.00 -0.71 0.25
N GLN A 37 2.94 0.12 0.73
CA GLN A 37 3.21 1.44 0.18
C GLN A 37 3.77 1.36 -1.23
N ILE A 38 4.73 0.46 -1.49
CA ILE A 38 5.31 0.19 -2.81
C ILE A 38 4.20 -0.24 -3.79
N ARG A 39 3.36 -1.22 -3.43
CA ARG A 39 2.25 -1.64 -4.29
C ARG A 39 1.27 -0.49 -4.56
N ARG A 40 0.99 0.34 -3.56
CA ARG A 40 0.10 1.49 -3.72
C ARG A 40 0.69 2.54 -4.67
N VAL A 41 2.01 2.78 -4.62
CA VAL A 41 2.73 3.66 -5.55
C VAL A 41 2.57 3.17 -6.99
N LYS A 42 2.85 1.88 -7.26
CA LYS A 42 2.70 1.28 -8.59
C LYS A 42 1.28 1.43 -9.13
N TYR A 43 0.29 1.11 -8.31
CA TYR A 43 -1.12 1.24 -8.69
C TYR A 43 -1.49 2.69 -9.07
N VAL A 44 -1.02 3.66 -8.28
CA VAL A 44 -1.30 5.08 -8.54
C VAL A 44 -0.58 5.58 -9.79
N ALA A 45 0.64 5.14 -10.03
CA ALA A 45 1.38 5.46 -11.26
C ALA A 45 0.65 4.93 -12.50
N GLU A 46 0.23 3.66 -12.49
CA GLU A 46 -0.56 3.05 -13.56
C GLU A 46 -1.90 3.78 -13.79
N GLU A 47 -2.57 4.18 -12.72
CA GLU A 47 -3.81 4.96 -12.83
C GLU A 47 -3.55 6.32 -13.50
N LEU A 48 -2.48 7.03 -13.12
CA LEU A 48 -2.08 8.28 -13.77
C LEU A 48 -1.76 8.09 -15.25
N ARG A 49 -1.04 7.01 -15.61
CA ARG A 49 -0.77 6.65 -17.01
C ARG A 49 -2.06 6.41 -17.80
N ARG A 50 -3.00 5.64 -17.22
CA ARG A 50 -4.29 5.35 -17.84
C ARG A 50 -5.11 6.62 -18.05
N ASP A 51 -5.05 7.55 -17.09
CA ASP A 51 -5.74 8.84 -17.16
C ASP A 51 -5.00 9.85 -18.07
N LYS A 52 -3.90 9.44 -18.73
CA LYS A 52 -3.00 10.27 -19.57
C LYS A 52 -2.44 11.48 -18.82
N GLU A 53 -2.31 11.37 -17.50
CA GLU A 53 -1.70 12.37 -16.65
C GLU A 53 -0.19 12.16 -16.53
N LEU A 54 0.54 13.25 -16.27
CA LEU A 54 1.98 13.17 -15.99
C LEU A 54 2.23 12.47 -14.65
N VAL A 55 3.09 11.45 -14.69
CA VAL A 55 3.52 10.69 -13.52
C VAL A 55 4.60 11.48 -12.76
N LEU A 56 4.17 12.46 -11.97
CA LEU A 56 5.05 13.31 -11.14
C LEU A 56 5.11 12.82 -9.69
N GLN A 57 6.28 12.93 -9.06
CA GLN A 57 6.50 12.45 -7.68
C GLN A 57 5.45 12.98 -6.70
N TRP A 58 5.19 14.29 -6.72
CA TRP A 58 4.20 14.90 -5.83
C TRP A 58 2.78 14.41 -6.08
N ARG A 59 2.42 14.08 -7.34
CA ARG A 59 1.11 13.52 -7.69
C ARG A 59 0.96 12.12 -7.14
N ILE A 60 1.99 11.29 -7.30
CA ILE A 60 2.05 9.94 -6.73
C ILE A 60 1.91 10.03 -5.21
N ILE A 61 2.73 10.83 -4.53
CA ILE A 61 2.71 10.96 -3.06
C ILE A 61 1.31 11.37 -2.58
N ARG A 62 0.69 12.36 -3.24
CA ARG A 62 -0.63 12.88 -2.87
C ARG A 62 -1.75 11.87 -3.13
N LYS A 63 -1.77 11.22 -4.30
CA LYS A 63 -2.82 10.25 -4.70
C LYS A 63 -2.65 8.89 -3.99
N ALA A 64 -1.43 8.51 -3.64
CA ALA A 64 -1.12 7.33 -2.83
C ALA A 64 -1.41 7.55 -1.32
N GLY A 65 -1.54 8.80 -0.87
CA GLY A 65 -1.82 9.14 0.53
C GLY A 65 -0.61 8.88 1.44
N LEU A 66 0.60 9.05 0.90
CA LEU A 66 1.85 8.81 1.63
C LEU A 66 2.17 10.00 2.54
N ARG A 67 2.57 9.71 3.78
CA ARG A 67 3.10 10.71 4.72
C ARG A 67 4.59 10.92 4.45
N PRO A 68 5.17 12.12 4.66
CA PRO A 68 6.57 12.41 4.35
C PRO A 68 7.62 11.47 4.96
N SER A 69 7.25 10.70 5.98
CA SER A 69 8.09 9.74 6.69
C SER A 69 8.03 8.31 6.10
N PHE A 70 7.88 8.15 4.78
CA PHE A 70 7.96 6.83 4.14
C PHE A 70 9.43 6.38 4.01
N SER A 71 9.65 5.08 3.86
CA SER A 71 11.00 4.50 3.77
C SER A 71 11.71 4.84 2.46
N GLU A 72 13.04 4.66 2.44
CA GLU A 72 13.85 4.89 1.24
C GLU A 72 13.43 3.98 0.08
N ALA A 73 12.99 2.74 0.36
CA ALA A 73 12.51 1.82 -0.67
C ALA A 73 11.27 2.39 -1.39
N VAL A 74 10.33 2.98 -0.64
CA VAL A 74 9.15 3.65 -1.22
C VAL A 74 9.57 4.88 -2.01
N ALA A 75 10.54 5.66 -1.51
CA ALA A 75 11.08 6.81 -2.23
C ALA A 75 11.73 6.41 -3.57
N GLN A 76 12.48 5.31 -3.58
CA GLN A 76 13.10 4.76 -4.77
C GLN A 76 12.05 4.30 -5.78
N GLU A 77 11.01 3.60 -5.34
CA GLU A 77 9.92 3.16 -6.22
C GLU A 77 9.21 4.36 -6.87
N ILE A 78 8.93 5.44 -6.11
CA ILE A 78 8.34 6.67 -6.67
C ILE A 78 9.24 7.25 -7.77
N ARG A 79 10.56 7.27 -7.56
CA ARG A 79 11.52 7.76 -8.56
C ARG A 79 11.52 6.90 -9.82
N LEU A 80 11.48 5.56 -9.68
CA LEU A 80 11.42 4.63 -10.80
C LEU A 80 10.16 4.86 -11.66
N GLU A 81 9.01 4.99 -11.01
CA GLU A 81 7.74 5.23 -11.72
C GLU A 81 7.71 6.56 -12.47
N CYS A 82 8.39 7.60 -11.97
CA CYS A 82 8.53 8.88 -12.66
C CYS A 82 9.47 8.84 -13.87
N ILE A 83 10.44 7.93 -13.90
CA ILE A 83 11.40 7.78 -15.01
C ILE A 83 10.80 6.93 -16.14
N ASN A 84 9.95 5.97 -15.80
CA ASN A 84 9.23 5.10 -16.76
C ASN A 84 8.06 5.82 -17.46
N ILE A 85 8.27 7.05 -17.93
CA ILE A 85 7.32 7.83 -18.76
C ILE A 85 7.52 7.54 -20.24
#